data_AF-A0A183SWR9-F1
#
_entry.id   AF-A0A183SWR9-F1
#
_cell.length_a   1.000
_cell.length_b   1.000
_cell.length_c   1.000
_cell.angle_alpha   90.00
_cell.angle_beta   90.00
_cell.angle_gamma   90.00
#
_symmetry.space_group_name_H-M   'P 1'
#
loop_
_entity.id
_entity.type
_entity.pdbx_description
1 polymer ?
#
loop_
_entity_poly.entity_id
_entity_poly.type
_entity_poly.pdbx_seq_one_letter_code
_entity_poly.pdbx_strand_id
1 'polypeptide(L)'
;MMSCAGLQQSEIKYTRSSWTPLNDEENRSRVIGQRKIITMHLQFQLWPDDEKVNLLLKMIALCSLKEKREILDEIHRQIPQKHVDFTRYLPRVLSLYILSFLDPRSLCRIAQVCWNWKYLAESNEIWMKKCLKLGWNLPNAFAAIEHGAYKKLYINNMHYLRIVGPVQVRKTFSNELTVKKLALF
;
A
#
# COMPACT_ATOMS: atom_id res chain seq x y z
N MET A 1 -43.34 -11.31 -69.76
CA MET A 1 -43.65 -11.23 -68.32
C MET A 1 -43.43 -12.61 -67.71
N MET A 2 -42.28 -12.84 -67.08
CA MET A 2 -41.99 -14.05 -66.32
C MET A 2 -41.91 -13.66 -64.84
N SER A 3 -42.80 -14.26 -64.04
CA SER A 3 -42.94 -14.01 -62.61
C SER A 3 -41.84 -14.76 -61.85
N CYS A 4 -41.01 -14.04 -61.08
CA CYS A 4 -40.10 -14.65 -60.12
C CYS A 4 -40.88 -15.02 -58.86
N ALA A 5 -40.99 -16.32 -58.60
CA ALA A 5 -41.56 -16.86 -57.37
C ALA A 5 -40.68 -16.48 -56.16
N GLY A 6 -41.30 -15.90 -55.13
CA GLY A 6 -40.66 -15.55 -53.87
C GLY A 6 -40.21 -16.81 -53.12
N LEU A 7 -38.93 -16.88 -52.79
CA LEU A 7 -38.38 -17.83 -51.82
C LEU A 7 -38.82 -17.39 -50.43
N GLN A 8 -39.75 -18.13 -49.84
CA GLN A 8 -40.14 -17.94 -48.45
C GLN A 8 -39.07 -18.59 -47.56
N GLN A 9 -38.25 -17.76 -46.92
CA GLN A 9 -37.26 -18.21 -45.94
C GLN A 9 -37.97 -18.89 -44.78
N SER A 10 -37.80 -20.21 -44.67
CA SER A 10 -38.26 -20.98 -43.53
C SER A 10 -37.44 -20.59 -42.30
N GLU A 11 -38.12 -20.02 -41.32
CA GLU A 11 -37.56 -19.66 -40.02
C GLU A 11 -37.05 -20.94 -39.33
N ILE A 12 -35.73 -21.06 -39.16
CA ILE A 12 -35.11 -22.24 -38.53
C ILE A 12 -35.54 -22.26 -37.06
N LYS A 13 -36.54 -23.10 -36.75
CA LYS A 13 -37.02 -23.30 -35.37
C LYS A 13 -36.03 -24.21 -34.65
N TYR A 14 -35.08 -23.64 -33.91
CA TYR A 14 -34.11 -24.40 -33.13
C TYR A 14 -34.83 -25.34 -32.16
N THR A 15 -34.71 -26.64 -32.39
CA THR A 15 -35.23 -27.68 -31.50
C THR A 15 -34.40 -27.67 -30.23
N ARG A 16 -35.01 -27.22 -29.12
CA ARG A 16 -34.38 -27.27 -27.79
C ARG A 16 -34.12 -28.73 -27.41
N SER A 17 -33.03 -29.00 -26.69
CA SER A 17 -32.69 -30.34 -26.22
C SER A 17 -33.86 -30.95 -25.44
N SER A 18 -34.13 -32.23 -25.64
CA SER A 18 -35.28 -32.97 -25.10
C SER A 18 -35.48 -32.85 -23.58
N TRP A 19 -34.44 -32.46 -22.86
CA TRP A 19 -34.41 -32.24 -21.41
C TRP A 19 -34.60 -30.77 -21.01
N THR A 20 -35.27 -29.97 -21.82
CA THR A 20 -35.59 -28.57 -21.49
C THR A 20 -37.06 -28.48 -21.11
N PRO A 21 -37.42 -28.31 -19.81
CA PRO A 21 -38.81 -28.28 -19.36
C PRO A 21 -39.61 -27.27 -20.18
N LEU A 22 -40.64 -27.75 -20.89
CA LEU A 22 -41.46 -26.91 -21.77
C LEU A 22 -42.65 -26.28 -21.03
N ASN A 23 -42.98 -26.76 -19.83
CA ASN A 23 -44.20 -26.41 -19.11
C ASN A 23 -44.01 -25.35 -18.02
N ASP A 24 -42.77 -25.07 -17.64
CA ASP A 24 -42.42 -24.14 -16.55
C ASP A 24 -41.31 -23.19 -17.03
N GLU A 25 -41.64 -21.91 -17.16
CA GLU A 25 -40.74 -20.88 -17.69
C GLU A 25 -39.65 -20.46 -16.70
N GLU A 26 -39.95 -20.49 -15.40
CA GLU A 26 -38.96 -20.17 -14.35
C GLU A 26 -37.93 -21.29 -14.27
N ASN A 27 -38.38 -22.55 -14.20
CA ASN A 27 -37.48 -23.69 -14.13
C ASN A 27 -36.65 -23.82 -15.42
N ARG A 28 -37.24 -23.52 -16.58
CA ARG A 28 -36.50 -23.43 -17.85
C ARG A 28 -35.41 -22.36 -17.80
N SER A 29 -35.71 -21.17 -17.29
CA SER A 29 -34.75 -20.06 -17.20
C SER A 29 -33.61 -20.40 -16.24
N ARG A 30 -33.90 -21.07 -15.13
CA ARG A 30 -32.91 -21.58 -14.16
C ARG A 30 -31.99 -22.61 -14.80
N VAL A 31 -32.54 -23.63 -15.47
CA VAL A 31 -31.75 -24.68 -16.14
C VAL A 31 -30.86 -24.11 -17.25
N ILE A 32 -31.37 -23.16 -18.04
CA ILE A 32 -30.58 -22.48 -19.06
C ILE A 32 -29.46 -21.64 -18.42
N GLY A 33 -29.75 -20.92 -17.33
CA GLY A 33 -28.75 -20.16 -16.59
C GLY A 33 -27.63 -21.04 -16.03
N GLN A 34 -27.99 -22.15 -15.38
CA GLN A 34 -27.03 -23.12 -14.86
C GLN A 34 -26.15 -23.71 -15.96
N ARG A 35 -26.74 -24.08 -17.11
CA ARG A 35 -25.98 -24.58 -18.27
C ARG A 35 -24.99 -23.54 -18.78
N LYS A 36 -25.37 -22.27 -18.87
CA LYS A 36 -24.45 -21.20 -19.27
C LYS A 36 -23.25 -21.09 -18.33
N ILE A 37 -23.49 -21.13 -17.02
CA ILE A 37 -22.43 -21.05 -16.01
C ILE A 37 -21.47 -22.24 -16.13
N ILE A 38 -22.00 -23.46 -16.22
CA ILE A 38 -21.19 -24.69 -16.33
C ILE A 38 -20.36 -24.67 -17.61
N THR A 39 -20.97 -24.37 -18.76
CA THR A 39 -20.26 -24.31 -20.04
C THR A 39 -19.18 -23.23 -19.99
N MET A 40 -19.49 -22.05 -19.44
CA MET A 40 -18.51 -20.97 -19.35
C MET A 40 -17.34 -21.34 -18.44
N HIS A 41 -17.59 -22.01 -17.31
CA HIS A 41 -16.54 -22.49 -16.42
C HIS A 41 -15.62 -23.51 -17.11
N LEU A 42 -16.20 -24.52 -17.77
CA LEU A 42 -15.44 -25.55 -18.49
C LEU A 42 -14.59 -24.95 -19.61
N GLN A 43 -15.17 -24.05 -20.41
CA GLN A 43 -14.45 -23.36 -21.48
C GLN A 43 -13.35 -22.46 -20.91
N PHE A 44 -13.64 -21.72 -19.84
CA PHE A 44 -12.69 -20.83 -19.21
C PHE A 44 -11.43 -21.57 -18.71
N GLN A 45 -11.56 -22.81 -18.22
CA GLN A 45 -10.38 -23.58 -17.82
C GLN A 45 -9.44 -23.92 -18.99
N LEU A 46 -10.01 -24.18 -20.17
CA LEU A 46 -9.29 -24.58 -21.38
C LEU A 46 -8.62 -23.40 -22.11
N TRP A 47 -8.96 -22.16 -21.77
CA TRP A 47 -8.43 -20.98 -22.46
C TRP A 47 -6.97 -20.67 -22.07
N PRO A 48 -6.18 -20.08 -22.98
CA PRO A 48 -4.87 -19.54 -22.65
C PRO A 48 -4.98 -18.36 -21.68
N ASP A 49 -3.90 -18.09 -20.93
CA ASP A 49 -3.92 -17.12 -19.83
C ASP A 49 -4.26 -15.69 -20.29
N ASP A 50 -3.80 -15.28 -21.48
CA ASP A 50 -4.10 -13.96 -22.05
C ASP A 50 -5.61 -13.77 -22.31
N GLU A 51 -6.29 -14.80 -22.81
CA GLU A 51 -7.73 -14.77 -23.06
C GLU A 51 -8.52 -14.77 -21.76
N LYS A 52 -8.08 -15.55 -20.76
CA LYS A 52 -8.66 -15.54 -19.40
C LYS A 52 -8.60 -14.14 -18.79
N VAL A 53 -7.42 -13.50 -18.82
CA VAL A 53 -7.23 -12.15 -18.28
C VAL A 53 -8.09 -11.13 -19.04
N ASN A 54 -8.12 -11.20 -20.37
CA ASN A 54 -8.93 -10.28 -21.18
C ASN A 54 -10.43 -10.39 -20.87
N LEU A 55 -10.96 -11.60 -20.70
CA LEU A 55 -12.35 -11.81 -20.29
C LEU A 55 -12.61 -11.23 -18.89
N LEU A 56 -11.75 -11.55 -17.92
CA LEU A 56 -11.89 -11.05 -16.56
C LEU A 56 -11.89 -9.52 -16.51
N LEU A 57 -11.00 -8.85 -17.25
CA LEU A 57 -10.97 -7.39 -17.33
C LEU A 57 -12.27 -6.81 -17.92
N LYS A 58 -12.79 -7.43 -18.99
CA LYS A 58 -14.07 -7.02 -19.60
C LYS A 58 -15.24 -7.24 -18.65
N MET A 59 -15.28 -8.36 -17.94
CA MET A 59 -16.31 -8.65 -16.93
C MET A 59 -16.27 -7.63 -15.79
N ILE A 60 -15.08 -7.39 -15.23
CA ILE A 60 -14.90 -6.38 -14.17
C ILE A 60 -15.34 -5.01 -14.66
N ALA A 61 -15.09 -4.62 -15.90
CA ALA A 61 -15.52 -3.32 -16.43
C ALA A 61 -17.05 -3.13 -16.35
N LEU A 62 -17.82 -4.19 -16.59
CA LEU A 62 -19.29 -4.20 -16.58
C LEU A 62 -19.89 -4.22 -15.16
N CYS A 63 -19.11 -4.61 -14.14
CA CYS A 63 -19.57 -4.66 -12.76
C CYS A 63 -19.78 -3.26 -12.14
N SER A 64 -20.74 -3.18 -11.21
CA SER A 64 -20.97 -2.04 -10.33
C SER A 64 -19.79 -1.83 -9.36
N LEU A 65 -19.74 -0.65 -8.72
CA LEU A 65 -18.69 -0.35 -7.74
C LEU A 65 -18.72 -1.29 -6.53
N LYS A 66 -19.90 -1.75 -6.12
CA LYS A 66 -20.06 -2.70 -5.01
C LYS A 66 -19.43 -4.05 -5.36
N GLU A 67 -19.78 -4.61 -6.51
CA GLU A 67 -19.25 -5.89 -7.00
C GLU A 67 -17.73 -5.81 -7.22
N LYS A 68 -17.23 -4.69 -7.75
CA LYS A 68 -15.78 -4.46 -7.89
C LYS A 68 -15.03 -4.52 -6.56
N ARG A 69 -15.62 -3.99 -5.48
CA ARG A 69 -15.02 -4.07 -4.13
C ARG A 69 -15.02 -5.50 -3.61
N GLU A 70 -16.13 -6.22 -3.77
CA GLU A 70 -16.21 -7.63 -3.36
C GLU A 70 -15.17 -8.50 -4.09
N ILE A 71 -15.00 -8.29 -5.41
CA ILE A 71 -13.96 -8.95 -6.20
C ILE A 71 -12.56 -8.58 -5.68
N LEU A 72 -12.30 -7.29 -5.41
CA LEU A 72 -11.02 -6.83 -4.88
C LEU A 72 -10.69 -7.46 -3.53
N ASP A 73 -11.67 -7.56 -2.63
CA ASP A 73 -11.50 -8.18 -1.31
C ASP A 73 -11.21 -9.68 -1.42
N GLU A 74 -11.86 -10.39 -2.34
CA GLU A 74 -11.58 -11.80 -2.61
C GLU A 74 -10.18 -12.00 -3.21
N ILE A 75 -9.78 -11.14 -4.15
CA ILE A 75 -8.41 -11.14 -4.71
C ILE A 75 -7.38 -10.91 -3.59
N HIS A 76 -7.62 -9.94 -2.71
CA HIS A 76 -6.74 -9.66 -1.58
C HIS A 76 -6.67 -10.81 -0.56
N ARG A 77 -7.73 -11.63 -0.45
CA ARG A 77 -7.76 -12.81 0.40
C ARG A 77 -6.91 -13.95 -0.18
N GLN A 78 -6.94 -14.13 -1.49
CA GLN A 78 -6.22 -15.19 -2.18
C GLN A 78 -4.75 -14.86 -2.42
N ILE A 79 -4.43 -13.58 -2.66
CA ILE A 79 -3.07 -13.12 -2.89
C ILE A 79 -2.52 -12.58 -1.56
N PRO A 80 -1.57 -13.29 -0.91
CA PRO A 80 -0.98 -12.79 0.33
C PRO A 80 -0.27 -11.46 0.03
N GLN A 81 -0.75 -10.37 0.65
CA GLN A 81 -0.18 -9.05 0.46
C GLN A 81 1.16 -8.92 1.20
N LYS A 82 2.21 -9.58 0.68
CA LYS A 82 3.52 -9.68 1.32
C LYS A 82 4.33 -8.38 1.31
N HIS A 83 3.90 -7.37 0.52
CA HIS A 83 4.66 -6.14 0.29
C HIS A 83 3.78 -4.88 0.27
N VAL A 84 2.86 -4.76 1.22
CA VAL A 84 2.06 -3.54 1.36
C VAL A 84 2.91 -2.42 1.90
N ASP A 85 2.90 -1.27 1.22
CA ASP A 85 3.49 -0.05 1.76
C ASP A 85 2.65 0.48 2.91
N PHE A 86 2.97 0.04 4.14
CA PHE A 86 2.25 0.43 5.35
C PHE A 86 2.14 1.96 5.52
N THR A 87 3.06 2.73 4.95
CA THR A 87 3.07 4.20 5.08
C THR A 87 1.87 4.87 4.39
N ARG A 88 1.20 4.15 3.47
CA ARG A 88 -0.01 4.61 2.77
C ARG A 88 -1.31 4.23 3.45
N TYR A 89 -1.28 3.22 4.32
CA TYR A 89 -2.47 2.72 5.01
C TYR A 89 -2.54 3.19 6.46
N LEU A 90 -1.39 3.44 7.08
CA LEU A 90 -1.32 3.91 8.47
C LEU A 90 -1.32 5.45 8.54
N PRO A 91 -1.98 6.04 9.56
CA PRO A 91 -1.81 7.44 9.89
C PRO A 91 -0.34 7.82 10.06
N ARG A 92 0.04 9.04 9.63
CA ARG A 92 1.42 9.56 9.64
C ARG A 92 2.15 9.31 10.97
N VAL A 93 1.46 9.51 12.10
CA VAL A 93 2.02 9.33 13.44
C VAL A 93 2.52 7.91 13.68
N LEU A 94 1.76 6.88 13.26
CA LEU A 94 2.15 5.48 13.42
C LEU A 94 3.32 5.12 12.50
N SER A 95 3.28 5.61 11.25
CA SER A 95 4.39 5.43 10.31
C SER A 95 5.69 6.02 10.88
N LEU A 96 5.66 7.25 11.39
CA LEU A 96 6.83 7.87 12.03
C LEU A 96 7.29 7.14 13.28
N TYR A 97 6.36 6.60 14.08
CA TYR A 97 6.69 5.79 15.25
C TYR A 97 7.47 4.53 14.85
N ILE A 98 6.99 3.79 13.86
CA ILE A 98 7.69 2.60 13.31
C ILE A 98 9.08 2.99 12.79
N LEU A 99 9.16 4.07 11.99
CA LEU A 99 10.44 4.54 11.45
C LEU A 99 11.41 5.05 12.53
N SER A 100 10.92 5.50 13.68
CA SER A 100 11.77 6.02 14.76
C SER A 100 12.72 4.97 15.36
N PHE A 101 12.36 3.69 15.26
CA PHE A 101 13.16 2.56 15.72
C PHE A 101 14.35 2.23 14.81
N LEU A 102 14.34 2.71 13.56
CA LEU A 102 15.40 2.43 12.61
C LEU A 102 16.66 3.22 12.93
N ASP A 103 17.83 2.63 12.65
CA ASP A 103 19.11 3.33 12.73
C ASP A 103 19.26 4.39 11.62
N PRO A 104 20.12 5.40 11.80
CA PRO A 104 20.33 6.46 10.81
C PRO A 104 20.68 5.96 9.40
N ARG A 105 21.43 4.84 9.26
CA ARG A 105 21.78 4.31 7.93
C ARG A 105 20.57 3.67 7.26
N SER A 106 19.78 2.91 8.02
CA SER A 106 18.51 2.36 7.53
C SER A 106 17.52 3.44 7.12
N LEU A 107 17.41 4.54 7.89
CA LEU A 107 16.62 5.72 7.51
C LEU A 107 17.07 6.32 6.17
N CYS A 108 18.38 6.39 5.91
CA CYS A 108 18.90 6.85 4.63
C CYS A 108 18.62 5.88 3.47
N ARG A 109 18.55 4.56 3.72
CA ARG A 109 18.17 3.57 2.70
C ARG A 109 16.70 3.67 2.33
N ILE A 110 15.81 3.73 3.32
CA ILE A 110 14.37 3.81 3.05
C ILE A 110 13.98 5.13 2.34
N ALA A 111 14.74 6.21 2.58
CA ALA A 111 14.52 7.49 1.89
C ALA A 111 14.74 7.40 0.36
N GLN A 112 15.37 6.32 -0.13
CA GLN A 112 15.61 6.08 -1.56
C GLN A 112 14.49 5.28 -2.22
N VAL A 113 13.49 4.81 -1.47
CA VAL A 113 12.39 3.97 -2.00
C VAL A 113 11.44 4.79 -2.87
N CYS A 114 10.88 5.88 -2.33
CA CYS A 114 10.10 6.86 -3.08
C CYS A 114 9.98 8.19 -2.32
N TRP A 115 9.39 9.21 -2.95
CA TRP A 115 9.20 10.54 -2.35
C TRP A 115 8.45 10.53 -1.01
N ASN A 116 7.43 9.69 -0.86
CA ASN A 116 6.68 9.57 0.40
C ASN A 116 7.57 9.05 1.54
N TRP A 117 8.34 8.00 1.25
CA TRP A 117 9.28 7.43 2.20
C TRP A 117 10.41 8.40 2.55
N LYS A 118 10.91 9.15 1.56
CA LYS A 118 11.88 10.23 1.78
C LYS A 118 11.32 11.29 2.74
N TYR A 119 10.11 11.77 2.49
CA TYR A 119 9.47 12.79 3.31
C TYR A 119 9.29 12.34 4.77
N LEU A 120 8.87 11.10 4.99
CA LEU A 120 8.71 10.53 6.35
C LEU A 120 10.05 10.29 7.03
N ALA A 121 11.01 9.68 6.33
CA ALA A 121 12.32 9.32 6.87
C ALA A 121 13.18 10.55 7.20
N GLU A 122 12.97 11.67 6.51
CA GLU A 122 13.67 12.94 6.75
C GLU A 122 12.94 13.85 7.77
N SER A 123 11.84 13.39 8.38
CA SER A 123 11.08 14.19 9.33
C SER A 123 11.89 14.59 10.58
N ASN A 124 11.76 15.85 10.98
CA ASN A 124 12.37 16.38 12.19
C ASN A 124 11.93 15.63 13.46
N GLU A 125 10.73 15.07 13.51
CA GLU A 125 10.24 14.30 14.67
C GLU A 125 11.10 13.07 14.98
N ILE A 126 11.68 12.45 13.94
CA ILE A 126 12.57 11.28 14.07
C ILE A 126 13.99 11.75 14.42
N TRP A 127 14.52 12.68 13.64
CA TRP A 127 15.92 13.11 13.77
C TRP A 127 16.17 13.94 15.02
N MET A 128 15.20 14.72 15.49
CA MET A 128 15.28 15.46 16.75
C MET A 128 15.55 14.52 17.92
N LYS A 129 14.77 13.44 18.06
CA LYS A 129 14.98 12.45 19.14
C LYS A 129 16.37 11.82 19.09
N LYS A 130 16.92 11.61 17.89
CA LYS A 130 18.27 11.04 17.71
C LYS A 130 19.37 12.04 18.05
N CYS A 131 19.23 13.31 17.63
CA CYS A 131 20.16 14.39 17.97
C CYS A 131 20.16 14.69 19.48
N LEU A 132 18.97 14.78 20.10
CA LEU A 132 18.82 15.04 21.54
C LEU A 132 19.48 13.96 22.40
N LYS A 133 19.42 12.69 21.99
CA LYS A 133 20.12 11.59 22.67
C LYS A 133 21.65 11.77 22.69
N LEU A 134 22.20 12.51 21.72
CA LEU A 134 23.62 12.84 21.63
C LEU A 134 23.95 14.22 22.22
N GLY A 135 22.97 14.89 22.83
CA GLY A 135 23.13 16.26 23.34
C GLY A 135 23.21 17.34 22.25
N TRP A 136 22.83 17.02 21.02
CA TRP A 136 22.89 17.95 19.89
C TRP A 136 21.59 18.70 19.72
N ASN A 137 21.67 20.03 19.80
CA ASN A 137 20.54 20.94 19.66
C ASN A 137 20.74 21.86 18.46
N LEU A 138 19.62 22.26 17.84
CA LEU A 138 19.66 23.34 16.86
C LEU A 138 19.92 24.68 17.57
N PRO A 139 20.68 25.60 16.95
CA PRO A 139 21.02 26.88 17.57
C PRO A 139 19.81 27.82 17.70
N ASN A 140 18.79 27.65 16.87
CA ASN A 140 17.56 28.46 16.93
C ASN A 140 16.32 27.60 16.69
N ALA A 141 15.18 28.05 17.24
CA ALA A 141 13.89 27.38 17.07
C ALA A 141 13.37 27.48 15.62
N PHE A 142 13.72 28.56 14.90
CA PHE A 142 13.31 28.75 13.51
C PHE A 142 13.94 27.73 12.55
N ALA A 143 15.17 27.26 12.79
CA ALA A 143 15.74 26.18 11.99
C ALA A 143 14.99 24.85 12.17
N ALA A 144 14.29 24.66 13.30
CA ALA A 144 13.52 23.44 13.51
C ALA A 144 12.25 23.36 12.64
N ILE A 145 11.83 24.49 12.06
CA ILE A 145 10.68 24.56 11.13
C ILE A 145 11.05 23.96 9.77
N GLU A 146 12.31 24.12 9.34
CA GLU A 146 12.78 23.57 8.07
C GLU A 146 12.79 22.04 8.11
N HIS A 147 12.11 21.40 7.18
CA HIS A 147 12.09 19.94 7.06
C HIS A 147 13.52 19.39 6.85
N GLY A 148 13.88 18.38 7.63
CA GLY A 148 15.21 17.76 7.56
C GLY A 148 16.33 18.56 8.24
N ALA A 149 16.05 19.66 8.93
CA ALA A 149 17.07 20.43 9.67
C ALA A 149 17.86 19.57 10.67
N TYR A 150 17.16 18.73 11.45
CA TYR A 150 17.83 17.82 12.39
C TYR A 150 18.64 16.73 11.69
N LYS A 151 18.24 16.30 10.49
CA LYS A 151 19.02 15.36 9.68
C LYS A 151 20.33 16.01 9.22
N LYS A 152 20.28 17.27 8.74
CA LYS A 152 21.46 18.05 8.35
C LYS A 152 22.42 18.21 9.53
N LEU A 153 21.91 18.59 10.71
CA LEU A 153 22.68 18.67 11.94
C LEU A 153 23.37 17.34 12.29
N TYR A 154 22.62 16.24 12.22
CA TYR A 154 23.15 14.91 12.52
C TYR A 154 24.32 14.54 11.59
N ILE A 155 24.15 14.75 10.29
CA ILE A 155 25.18 14.47 9.28
C ILE A 155 26.41 15.34 9.54
N ASN A 156 26.25 16.64 9.74
CA ASN A 156 27.36 17.56 9.99
C ASN A 156 28.16 17.17 11.24
N ASN A 157 27.49 16.87 12.36
CA ASN A 157 28.15 16.48 13.60
C ASN A 157 28.83 15.11 13.48
N MET A 158 28.24 14.16 12.75
CA MET A 158 28.89 12.89 12.45
C MET A 158 30.14 13.05 11.59
N HIS A 159 30.11 13.94 10.59
CA HIS A 159 31.31 14.27 9.80
C HIS A 159 32.38 14.91 10.68
N TYR A 160 32.00 15.85 11.54
CA TYR A 160 32.91 16.50 12.49
C TYR A 160 33.60 15.46 13.40
N LEU A 161 32.83 14.55 14.02
CA LEU A 161 33.38 13.52 14.90
C LEU A 161 34.30 12.53 14.16
N ARG A 162 34.05 12.25 12.87
CA ARG A 162 34.96 11.43 12.07
C ARG A 162 36.31 12.11 11.82
N ILE A 163 36.31 13.44 11.66
CA ILE A 163 37.52 14.23 11.37
C ILE A 163 38.32 14.47 12.66
N VAL A 164 37.67 14.86 13.74
CA VAL A 164 38.31 15.29 14.98
C VAL A 164 38.65 14.11 15.91
N GLY A 165 38.04 12.94 15.69
CA GLY A 165 38.16 11.78 16.57
C GLY A 165 37.31 11.94 17.85
N PRO A 166 37.21 10.89 18.69
CA PRO A 166 36.50 11.00 19.95
C PRO A 166 37.17 12.07 20.83
N VAL A 167 36.42 13.10 21.19
CA VAL A 167 36.88 14.09 22.16
C VAL A 167 37.17 13.33 23.45
N GLN A 168 38.43 13.31 23.86
CA GLN A 168 38.82 12.77 25.16
C GLN A 168 38.20 13.68 26.22
N VAL A 169 37.06 13.24 26.78
CA VAL A 169 36.43 13.94 27.90
C VAL A 169 37.39 13.86 29.07
N ARG A 170 38.20 14.91 29.27
CA ARG A 170 38.94 15.10 30.51
C ARG A 170 37.88 15.27 31.59
N LYS A 171 37.69 14.26 32.44
CA LYS A 171 36.83 14.36 33.63
C LYS A 171 37.36 15.51 34.47
N THR A 172 36.82 16.71 34.29
CA THR A 172 36.93 17.77 35.28
C THR A 172 36.09 17.29 36.45
N PHE A 173 36.77 16.83 37.51
CA PHE A 173 36.15 16.66 38.81
C PHE A 173 35.55 18.02 39.20
N SER A 174 34.22 18.13 39.12
CA SER A 174 33.49 19.23 39.74
C SER A 174 33.59 19.07 41.25
N ASN A 175 34.60 19.70 41.84
CA ASN A 175 34.61 19.97 43.27
C ASN A 175 33.57 21.05 43.59
N GLU A 176 32.94 20.86 44.74
CA GLU A 176 32.15 21.83 45.50
C GLU A 176 30.69 22.05 45.08
N LEU A 177 29.88 21.02 45.36
CA LEU A 177 28.52 21.25 45.83
C LEU A 177 28.59 21.80 47.27
N THR A 178 28.79 23.11 47.40
CA THR A 178 28.63 23.79 48.69
C THR A 178 27.13 23.78 49.02
N VAL A 179 26.72 22.76 49.76
CA VAL A 179 25.42 22.69 50.45
C VAL A 179 25.40 23.82 51.48
N LYS A 180 25.04 25.02 51.05
CA LYS A 180 24.59 26.06 51.97
C LYS A 180 23.19 25.67 52.44
N LYS A 181 23.16 25.03 53.62
CA LYS A 181 22.06 25.09 54.59
C LYS A 181 21.44 26.49 54.57
N LEU A 182 20.16 26.58 54.20
CA LEU A 182 19.22 27.54 54.76
C LEU A 182 17.91 26.81 55.00
N ALA A 183 17.95 25.92 56.01
CA ALA A 183 16.85 25.84 56.94
C ALA A 183 16.94 27.10 57.80
N LEU A 184 15.83 27.84 57.88
CA LEU A 184 15.31 28.70 58.97
C LEU A 184 14.19 29.52 58.28
N PHE A 185 12.92 29.29 58.65
CA PHE A 185 12.21 30.13 59.63
C PHE A 185 12.50 31.62 59.44
#